data_AF-A0A915M7P7-F1
#
_entry.id   AF-A0A915M7P7-F1
#
_cell.length_a   1.000
_cell.length_b   1.000
_cell.length_c   1.000
_cell.angle_alpha   90.00
_cell.angle_beta   90.00
_cell.angle_gamma   90.00
#
_symmetry.space_group_name_H-M   'P 1'
#
loop_
_entity.id
_entity.type
_entity.pdbx_description
1 polymer ?
#
loop_
_entity_poly.entity_id
_entity_poly.type
_entity_poly.pdbx_seq_one_letter_code
_entity_poly.pdbx_strand_id
1 'polypeptide(L)'
;MSSKIPMNIIAAVDENFGIGKNNSLPWRLPKEYKHFINLTTTTKNPNKINAVLMGRKCWESIPEKYRPLKNRLNIVMTKTWVTPEFMMFPFNTPYNYLLNWAFVCFAIPWLYSYFNEQHRLTTMPVEQAMLKAWENFIAQPSIKFRKDLYEVFVHFFTRGAPAERFMANDLTFDKIVSAIEDNQLHAQHYIGGNAALMAQKIASAFPHATPYLVGPIGPRSQALLHPSIVRNNFTRIVQDEMHVILEYKQGEILGEYVAPASSRFIISHDQFSGSAMVIEMFFKAIMQFRPDLIIFSGIHSMEAQNQEARLEKLRLIKRSLLQINPLIPIHLQLGSMPDANIADDILKRIIPNVDSLGINEQELTFLSRVGGGPFKEQYPISAGTLHAYKAVEMLYWLLSNYGHDRNNPESKNYNQRLQRIHFYSLTYHIMVSKGPDWSNLAAGLAAGARLAGRQSCNLALSSGRATDFDKLEIRSSQTVLLDKQVNKVFKFNPHSPLASWMRGDLVFIYTPVFVCKFPQHTVGVDDAIAASALLYSQFFKLERKNW
;
A
#
# COMPACT_ATOMS: atom_id res chain seq x y z
N MET A 1 -28.97 -10.16 -16.48
CA MET A 1 -28.58 -11.52 -16.88
C MET A 1 -27.16 -11.46 -17.43
N SER A 2 -26.18 -12.00 -16.71
CA SER A 2 -24.80 -12.14 -17.18
C SER A 2 -24.80 -12.93 -18.49
N SER A 3 -24.28 -12.36 -19.58
CA SER A 3 -23.95 -13.14 -20.76
C SER A 3 -22.69 -13.95 -20.44
N LYS A 4 -22.87 -15.04 -19.68
CA LYS A 4 -21.88 -16.09 -19.54
C LYS A 4 -21.41 -16.42 -20.95
N ILE A 5 -20.12 -16.24 -21.24
CA ILE A 5 -19.54 -16.78 -22.47
C ILE A 5 -19.78 -18.30 -22.37
N PRO A 6 -20.61 -18.90 -23.23
CA PRO A 6 -20.92 -20.31 -23.12
C PRO A 6 -19.64 -21.10 -23.36
N MET A 7 -19.16 -21.77 -22.32
CA MET A 7 -18.02 -22.67 -22.40
C MET A 7 -18.53 -24.05 -22.78
N ASN A 8 -18.31 -24.43 -24.03
CA ASN A 8 -18.65 -25.77 -24.53
C ASN A 8 -17.45 -26.68 -24.27
N ILE A 9 -17.62 -27.68 -23.41
CA ILE A 9 -16.60 -28.68 -23.09
C ILE A 9 -17.02 -29.99 -23.73
N ILE A 10 -16.12 -30.60 -24.49
CA ILE A 10 -16.31 -31.93 -25.08
C ILE A 10 -15.15 -32.79 -24.60
N ALA A 11 -15.46 -33.88 -23.90
CA ALA A 11 -14.50 -34.88 -23.48
C ALA A 11 -14.96 -36.25 -23.97
N ALA A 12 -14.07 -36.97 -24.64
CA ALA A 12 -14.31 -38.34 -25.05
C ALA A 12 -13.68 -39.26 -23.99
N VAL A 13 -14.50 -40.09 -23.35
CA VAL A 13 -14.14 -40.92 -22.18
C VAL A 13 -14.45 -42.39 -22.46
N ASP A 14 -13.66 -43.30 -21.89
CA ASP A 14 -14.00 -44.73 -21.84
C ASP A 14 -15.05 -45.03 -20.74
N GLU A 15 -15.47 -46.29 -20.62
CA GLU A 15 -16.45 -46.75 -19.63
C GLU A 15 -16.03 -46.50 -18.16
N ASN A 16 -14.74 -46.26 -17.92
CA ASN A 16 -14.15 -45.96 -16.61
C ASN A 16 -13.74 -44.48 -16.49
N PHE A 17 -14.27 -43.59 -17.33
CA PHE A 17 -13.93 -42.16 -17.38
C PHE A 17 -12.47 -41.85 -17.77
N GLY A 18 -11.77 -42.82 -18.36
CA GLY A 18 -10.42 -42.66 -18.88
C GLY A 18 -10.40 -41.83 -20.17
N ILE A 19 -9.53 -40.83 -20.23
CA ILE A 19 -9.33 -39.94 -21.40
C ILE A 19 -8.01 -40.21 -22.14
N GLY A 20 -7.19 -41.14 -21.65
CA GLY A 20 -5.91 -41.49 -22.24
C GLY A 20 -5.19 -42.59 -21.45
N LYS A 21 -4.35 -43.36 -22.11
CA LYS A 21 -3.51 -44.41 -21.51
C LYS A 21 -2.09 -44.31 -22.07
N ASN A 22 -1.07 -44.39 -21.22
CA ASN A 22 0.34 -44.33 -21.61
C ASN A 22 0.71 -43.13 -22.51
N ASN A 23 0.26 -41.93 -22.17
CA ASN A 23 0.41 -40.70 -22.98
C ASN A 23 -0.16 -40.82 -24.40
N SER A 24 -1.12 -41.70 -24.65
CA SER A 24 -1.78 -41.85 -25.94
C SER A 24 -3.30 -41.74 -25.79
N LEU A 25 -3.97 -41.31 -26.87
CA LEU A 25 -5.42 -41.31 -26.93
C LEU A 25 -5.94 -42.77 -26.86
N PRO A 26 -7.08 -43.03 -26.20
CA PRO A 26 -7.58 -44.39 -26.01
C PRO A 26 -8.02 -45.06 -27.33
N TRP A 27 -8.40 -44.26 -28.33
CA TRP A 27 -8.82 -44.70 -29.66
C TRP A 27 -8.21 -43.81 -30.74
N ARG A 28 -8.15 -44.36 -31.97
CA ARG A 28 -7.84 -43.58 -33.18
C ARG A 28 -9.15 -43.36 -33.94
N LEU A 29 -9.68 -42.15 -33.86
CA LEU A 29 -10.88 -41.74 -34.59
C LEU A 29 -10.51 -40.68 -35.64
N PRO A 30 -10.21 -41.07 -36.90
CA PRO A 30 -9.73 -40.14 -37.91
C PRO A 30 -10.70 -38.99 -38.23
N LYS A 31 -12.01 -39.26 -38.14
CA LYS A 31 -13.06 -38.25 -38.35
C LYS A 31 -13.03 -37.16 -37.28
N GLU A 32 -12.85 -37.55 -36.01
CA GLU A 32 -12.75 -36.59 -34.89
C GLU A 32 -11.45 -35.79 -34.94
N TYR A 33 -10.34 -36.42 -35.34
CA TYR A 33 -9.07 -35.71 -35.49
C TYR A 33 -9.16 -34.63 -36.59
N LYS A 34 -9.82 -34.95 -37.72
CA LYS A 34 -10.09 -33.98 -38.78
C LYS A 34 -11.00 -32.83 -38.29
N HIS A 35 -12.01 -33.15 -37.49
CA HIS A 35 -12.87 -32.15 -36.87
C HIS A 35 -12.10 -31.22 -35.90
N PHE A 36 -11.25 -31.79 -35.03
CA PHE A 36 -10.40 -31.04 -34.11
C PHE A 36 -9.43 -30.12 -34.85
N ILE A 37 -8.79 -30.59 -35.93
CA ILE A 37 -7.92 -29.74 -36.74
C ILE A 37 -8.70 -28.56 -37.31
N ASN A 38 -9.84 -28.81 -37.95
CA ASN A 38 -10.67 -27.75 -38.52
C ASN A 38 -11.12 -26.74 -37.46
N LEU A 39 -11.59 -27.20 -36.31
CA LEU A 39 -12.03 -26.33 -35.21
C LEU A 39 -10.87 -25.47 -34.67
N THR A 40 -9.69 -26.07 -34.53
CA THR A 40 -8.53 -25.37 -33.96
C THR A 40 -7.77 -24.53 -34.96
N THR A 41 -7.95 -24.68 -36.28
CA THR A 41 -7.29 -23.82 -37.29
C THR A 41 -8.19 -22.75 -37.89
N THR A 42 -9.52 -22.88 -37.79
CA THR A 42 -10.46 -21.93 -38.38
C THR A 42 -10.95 -20.91 -37.33
N THR A 43 -11.00 -19.64 -37.71
CA THR A 43 -11.56 -18.59 -36.86
C THR A 43 -12.53 -17.74 -37.68
N LYS A 44 -13.55 -17.18 -37.04
CA LYS A 44 -14.53 -16.30 -37.71
C LYS A 44 -13.93 -14.95 -38.12
N ASN A 45 -12.77 -14.58 -37.56
CA ASN A 45 -12.11 -13.31 -37.83
C ASN A 45 -10.79 -13.57 -38.59
N PRO A 46 -10.66 -13.11 -39.84
CA PRO A 46 -9.47 -13.40 -40.66
C PRO A 46 -8.16 -12.83 -40.07
N ASN A 47 -8.24 -11.87 -39.15
CA ASN A 47 -7.08 -11.26 -38.48
C ASN A 47 -6.69 -11.95 -37.16
N LYS A 48 -7.31 -13.09 -36.81
CA LYS A 48 -7.04 -13.82 -35.56
C LYS A 48 -6.64 -15.25 -35.83
N ILE A 49 -5.78 -15.78 -34.96
CA ILE A 49 -5.41 -17.19 -34.89
C ILE A 49 -5.94 -17.81 -33.60
N ASN A 50 -6.32 -19.08 -33.62
CA ASN A 50 -6.70 -19.80 -32.41
C ASN A 50 -5.45 -20.23 -31.62
N ALA A 51 -5.60 -20.35 -30.31
CA ALA A 51 -4.57 -20.88 -29.42
C ALA A 51 -4.91 -22.29 -28.94
N VAL A 52 -3.90 -23.14 -28.81
CA VAL A 52 -4.00 -24.46 -28.18
C VAL A 52 -3.13 -24.46 -26.94
N LEU A 53 -3.78 -24.63 -25.79
CA LEU A 53 -3.15 -24.75 -24.48
C LEU A 53 -3.08 -26.23 -24.09
N MET A 54 -1.89 -26.71 -23.73
CA MET A 54 -1.70 -28.12 -23.37
C MET A 54 -0.61 -28.29 -22.30
N GLY A 55 -0.63 -29.41 -21.57
CA GLY A 55 0.45 -29.76 -20.65
C GLY A 55 1.67 -30.36 -21.35
N ARG A 56 2.86 -30.30 -20.74
CA ARG A 56 4.11 -30.86 -21.28
C ARG A 56 4.00 -32.30 -21.76
N LYS A 57 3.40 -33.20 -20.97
CA LYS A 57 3.23 -34.63 -21.36
C LYS A 57 2.34 -34.80 -22.59
N CYS A 58 1.34 -33.93 -22.76
CA CYS A 58 0.50 -33.91 -23.96
C CYS A 58 1.29 -33.40 -25.16
N TRP A 59 2.08 -32.34 -25.00
CA TRP A 59 3.01 -31.89 -26.04
C TRP A 59 3.97 -33.02 -26.46
N GLU A 60 4.62 -33.68 -25.50
CA GLU A 60 5.55 -34.79 -25.74
C GLU A 60 4.91 -35.99 -26.44
N SER A 61 3.60 -36.20 -26.27
CA SER A 61 2.86 -37.27 -26.96
C SER A 61 2.64 -37.05 -28.45
N ILE A 62 2.72 -35.81 -28.94
CA ILE A 62 2.53 -35.50 -30.36
C ILE A 62 3.81 -35.91 -31.10
N PRO A 63 3.76 -36.59 -32.26
CA PRO A 63 4.98 -36.90 -33.02
C PRO A 63 5.75 -35.61 -33.40
N GLU A 64 7.08 -35.61 -33.33
CA GLU A 64 7.91 -34.42 -33.58
C GLU A 64 7.65 -33.78 -34.95
N LYS A 65 7.43 -34.60 -35.99
CA LYS A 65 7.06 -34.14 -37.34
C LYS A 65 5.77 -33.28 -37.41
N TYR A 66 4.93 -33.35 -36.38
CA TYR A 66 3.67 -32.60 -36.28
C TYR A 66 3.72 -31.49 -35.22
N ARG A 67 4.87 -31.30 -34.54
CA ARG A 67 5.09 -30.18 -33.61
C ARG A 67 5.99 -29.12 -34.25
N PRO A 68 5.69 -27.82 -34.08
CA PRO A 68 4.46 -27.26 -33.52
C PRO A 68 3.25 -27.50 -34.42
N LEU A 69 2.05 -27.49 -33.82
CA LEU A 69 0.81 -27.61 -34.59
C LEU A 69 0.65 -26.35 -35.45
N LYS A 70 0.86 -26.48 -36.77
CA LYS A 70 0.82 -25.36 -37.72
C LYS A 70 -0.49 -24.56 -37.64
N ASN A 71 -0.45 -23.26 -37.96
CA ASN A 71 -1.58 -22.33 -38.02
C ASN A 71 -2.33 -22.11 -36.69
N ARG A 72 -1.65 -22.32 -35.56
CA ARG A 72 -2.16 -22.12 -34.19
C ARG A 72 -1.06 -21.56 -33.31
N LEU A 73 -1.44 -20.77 -32.30
CA LEU A 73 -0.56 -20.42 -31.19
C LEU A 73 -0.46 -21.62 -30.24
N ASN A 74 0.73 -22.23 -30.11
CA ASN A 74 0.95 -23.39 -29.25
C ASN A 74 1.47 -22.92 -27.89
N ILE A 75 0.73 -23.19 -26.81
CA ILE A 75 1.12 -22.82 -25.44
C ILE A 75 1.26 -24.10 -24.60
N VAL A 76 2.47 -24.38 -24.12
CA VAL A 76 2.78 -25.61 -23.36
C VAL A 76 3.03 -25.26 -21.89
N MET A 77 2.21 -25.82 -21.00
CA MET A 77 2.33 -25.67 -19.55
C MET A 77 3.23 -26.76 -18.96
N THR A 78 4.33 -26.38 -18.32
CA THR A 78 5.28 -27.30 -17.69
C THR A 78 5.60 -26.88 -16.24
N LYS A 79 5.86 -27.87 -15.38
CA LYS A 79 6.37 -27.69 -14.01
C LYS A 79 7.91 -27.74 -13.95
N THR A 80 8.56 -28.11 -15.05
CA THR A 80 10.01 -28.32 -15.18
C THR A 80 10.51 -27.56 -16.39
N TRP A 81 11.56 -26.75 -16.22
CA TRP A 81 12.23 -26.07 -17.33
C TRP A 81 12.95 -27.10 -18.20
N VAL A 82 12.68 -27.10 -19.50
CA VAL A 82 13.52 -27.73 -20.51
C VAL A 82 13.88 -26.61 -21.48
N THR A 83 15.15 -26.23 -21.53
CA THR A 83 15.68 -25.33 -22.55
C THR A 83 15.48 -25.97 -23.93
N PRO A 84 14.95 -25.26 -24.93
CA PRO A 84 15.02 -25.74 -26.31
C PRO A 84 16.49 -25.81 -26.73
N GLU A 85 16.96 -26.96 -27.22
CA GLU A 85 18.32 -27.18 -27.75
C GLU A 85 18.65 -26.42 -29.05
N PHE A 86 17.87 -25.41 -29.45
CA PHE A 86 18.09 -24.70 -30.71
C PHE A 86 18.10 -23.18 -30.52
N MET A 87 19.22 -22.66 -30.02
CA MET A 87 19.76 -21.37 -30.46
C MET A 87 21.20 -21.20 -29.94
N MET A 88 22.16 -21.69 -30.71
CA MET A 88 23.53 -21.16 -30.70
C MET A 88 23.93 -20.86 -32.14
N PHE A 89 24.00 -19.57 -32.48
CA PHE A 89 24.72 -19.10 -33.66
C PHE A 89 26.23 -19.15 -33.36
N PRO A 90 27.10 -19.46 -34.35
CA PRO A 90 28.52 -19.56 -34.13
C PRO A 90 29.16 -18.16 -34.12
N PHE A 91 29.86 -17.82 -33.04
CA PHE A 91 30.85 -16.73 -33.03
C PHE A 91 32.25 -17.33 -32.85
N ASN A 92 32.92 -17.46 -34.00
CA ASN A 92 34.35 -17.41 -34.35
C ASN A 92 35.49 -17.94 -33.43
N THR A 93 36.52 -18.37 -34.15
CA THR A 93 37.79 -19.05 -33.79
C THR A 93 38.80 -18.12 -33.04
N PRO A 94 40.05 -18.56 -32.75
CA PRO A 94 40.52 -18.93 -31.41
C PRO A 94 41.59 -17.97 -30.85
N TYR A 95 41.74 -17.88 -29.52
CA TYR A 95 43.02 -17.82 -28.76
C TYR A 95 42.80 -17.20 -27.36
N ASN A 96 42.82 -18.07 -26.35
CA ASN A 96 43.20 -17.89 -24.93
C ASN A 96 42.28 -18.66 -24.00
N TYR A 97 42.52 -19.97 -23.93
CA TYR A 97 41.61 -20.95 -23.32
C TYR A 97 41.81 -21.13 -21.81
N LEU A 98 42.90 -20.64 -21.19
CA LEU A 98 43.18 -20.93 -19.78
C LEU A 98 42.82 -19.79 -18.81
N LEU A 99 42.87 -18.52 -19.24
CA LEU A 99 42.54 -17.39 -18.37
C LEU A 99 41.03 -17.12 -18.25
N ASN A 100 40.23 -17.47 -19.26
CA ASN A 100 38.76 -17.34 -19.19
C ASN A 100 38.10 -18.40 -18.29
N TRP A 101 38.70 -19.58 -18.15
CA TRP A 101 38.10 -20.67 -17.37
C TRP A 101 38.15 -20.43 -15.86
N ALA A 102 39.17 -19.72 -15.35
CA ALA A 102 39.24 -19.40 -13.92
C ALA A 102 38.17 -18.39 -13.48
N PHE A 103 37.80 -17.43 -14.34
CA PHE A 103 36.75 -16.44 -14.05
C PHE A 103 35.35 -17.05 -14.18
N VAL A 104 35.14 -17.90 -15.19
CA VAL A 104 33.90 -18.64 -15.44
C VAL A 104 33.59 -19.65 -14.33
N CYS A 105 34.60 -20.38 -13.81
CA CYS A 105 34.36 -21.44 -12.83
C CYS A 105 34.10 -20.96 -11.39
N PHE A 106 34.39 -19.70 -11.05
CA PHE A 106 34.14 -19.17 -9.70
C PHE A 106 33.11 -18.04 -9.67
N ALA A 107 33.13 -17.11 -10.64
CA ALA A 107 32.18 -16.00 -10.65
C ALA A 107 30.78 -16.44 -11.08
N ILE A 108 30.67 -17.39 -12.01
CA ILE A 108 29.37 -17.83 -12.54
C ILE A 108 28.64 -18.74 -11.55
N PRO A 109 29.25 -19.71 -10.86
CA PRO A 109 28.54 -20.47 -9.81
C PRO A 109 28.17 -19.60 -8.60
N TRP A 110 28.99 -18.60 -8.26
CA TRP A 110 28.66 -17.64 -7.19
C TRP A 110 27.52 -16.71 -7.59
N LEU A 111 27.54 -16.12 -8.80
CA LEU A 111 26.42 -15.34 -9.34
C LEU A 111 25.17 -16.21 -9.54
N TYR A 112 25.31 -17.45 -10.00
CA TYR A 112 24.21 -18.40 -10.19
C TYR A 112 23.59 -18.83 -8.86
N SER A 113 24.39 -19.04 -7.81
CA SER A 113 23.89 -19.30 -6.45
C SER A 113 23.24 -18.06 -5.83
N TYR A 114 23.86 -16.89 -5.99
CA TYR A 114 23.36 -15.60 -5.49
C TYR A 114 22.05 -15.18 -6.18
N PHE A 115 21.90 -15.43 -7.49
CA PHE A 115 20.64 -15.22 -8.22
C PHE A 115 19.60 -16.33 -7.97
N ASN A 116 20.00 -17.59 -7.70
CA ASN A 116 19.04 -18.66 -7.41
C ASN A 116 18.46 -18.64 -5.99
N GLU A 117 19.15 -18.05 -5.01
CA GLU A 117 18.59 -17.92 -3.65
C GLU A 117 17.40 -16.94 -3.59
N GLN A 118 17.36 -15.90 -4.43
CA GLN A 118 16.25 -14.93 -4.47
C GLN A 118 14.98 -15.42 -5.17
N HIS A 119 15.01 -16.56 -5.86
CA HIS A 119 13.88 -17.06 -6.66
C HIS A 119 13.28 -18.40 -6.18
N ARG A 120 13.52 -18.78 -4.92
CA ARG A 120 12.73 -19.85 -4.26
C ARG A 120 11.26 -19.42 -4.12
N LEU A 121 10.45 -19.68 -5.14
CA LEU A 121 9.00 -19.50 -5.11
C LEU A 121 8.31 -20.85 -4.91
N THR A 122 7.49 -20.90 -3.86
CA THR A 122 6.59 -21.98 -3.46
C THR A 122 5.59 -22.35 -4.57
N THR A 123 5.28 -23.63 -4.71
CA THR A 123 4.29 -24.18 -5.65
C THR A 123 2.86 -23.76 -5.29
N MET A 124 2.00 -23.50 -6.29
CA MET A 124 0.58 -23.16 -6.09
C MET A 124 -0.34 -23.72 -7.20
N PRO A 125 -1.62 -24.05 -6.90
CA PRO A 125 -2.63 -24.49 -7.88
C PRO A 125 -2.94 -23.45 -8.97
N VAL A 126 -3.52 -23.88 -10.09
CA VAL A 126 -3.87 -23.01 -11.24
C VAL A 126 -4.83 -21.89 -10.84
N GLU A 127 -5.82 -22.16 -9.99
CA GLU A 127 -6.71 -21.13 -9.44
C GLU A 127 -5.94 -20.08 -8.63
N GLN A 128 -4.99 -20.51 -7.78
CA GLN A 128 -4.12 -19.58 -7.05
C GLN A 128 -3.17 -18.83 -7.98
N ALA A 129 -2.69 -19.45 -9.06
CA ALA A 129 -1.85 -18.77 -10.05
C ALA A 129 -2.65 -17.74 -10.87
N MET A 130 -3.91 -18.02 -11.20
CA MET A 130 -4.82 -17.09 -11.86
C MET A 130 -5.25 -15.96 -10.92
N LEU A 131 -5.59 -16.28 -9.67
CA LEU A 131 -5.85 -15.28 -8.63
C LEU A 131 -4.62 -14.40 -8.41
N LYS A 132 -3.41 -14.99 -8.34
CA LYS A 132 -2.16 -14.25 -8.18
C LYS A 132 -1.81 -13.42 -9.42
N ALA A 133 -2.09 -13.90 -10.63
CA ALA A 133 -1.90 -13.13 -11.86
C ALA A 133 -2.90 -11.96 -11.97
N TRP A 134 -4.14 -12.19 -11.57
CA TRP A 134 -5.19 -11.18 -11.49
C TRP A 134 -4.90 -10.16 -10.39
N GLU A 135 -4.45 -10.61 -9.21
CA GLU A 135 -3.93 -9.77 -8.14
C GLU A 135 -2.72 -8.97 -8.62
N ASN A 136 -1.78 -9.57 -9.35
CA ASN A 136 -0.62 -8.85 -9.90
C ASN A 136 -1.00 -7.84 -10.98
N PHE A 137 -2.10 -8.05 -11.73
CA PHE A 137 -2.63 -7.09 -12.68
C PHE A 137 -3.29 -5.89 -11.97
N ILE A 138 -4.07 -6.14 -10.91
CA ILE A 138 -4.74 -5.10 -10.10
C ILE A 138 -3.79 -4.41 -9.10
N ALA A 139 -2.74 -5.11 -8.68
CA ALA A 139 -1.64 -4.60 -7.87
C ALA A 139 -0.59 -3.88 -8.71
N GLN A 140 -0.79 -3.72 -10.03
CA GLN A 140 0.03 -2.77 -10.77
C GLN A 140 -0.14 -1.39 -10.12
N PRO A 141 0.97 -0.74 -9.73
CA PRO A 141 0.90 0.55 -9.04
C PRO A 141 0.33 1.65 -9.95
N SER A 142 0.42 1.49 -11.28
CA SER A 142 -0.03 2.48 -12.26
C SER A 142 -1.13 1.99 -13.19
N ILE A 143 -2.11 2.87 -13.44
CA ILE A 143 -3.17 2.72 -14.44
C ILE A 143 -2.67 3.29 -15.76
N LYS A 144 -2.64 2.47 -16.82
CA LYS A 144 -2.11 2.88 -18.13
C LYS A 144 -3.20 3.28 -19.11
N PHE A 145 -4.34 2.61 -19.08
CA PHE A 145 -5.46 2.85 -20.00
C PHE A 145 -6.79 3.08 -19.26
N ARG A 146 -7.74 3.76 -19.93
CA ARG A 146 -9.09 4.01 -19.39
C ARG A 146 -9.84 2.72 -19.03
N LYS A 147 -9.62 1.63 -19.78
CA LYS A 147 -10.26 0.34 -19.48
C LYS A 147 -9.77 -0.24 -18.16
N ASP A 148 -8.47 -0.09 -17.88
CA ASP A 148 -7.86 -0.53 -16.62
C ASP A 148 -8.47 0.22 -15.43
N LEU A 149 -8.80 1.51 -15.59
CA LEU A 149 -9.42 2.29 -14.52
C LEU A 149 -10.75 1.68 -14.04
N TYR A 150 -11.64 1.30 -14.96
CA TYR A 150 -12.93 0.72 -14.60
C TYR A 150 -12.75 -0.63 -13.89
N GLU A 151 -11.87 -1.49 -14.41
CA GLU A 151 -11.62 -2.83 -13.83
C GLU A 151 -11.01 -2.72 -12.42
N VAL A 152 -10.04 -1.82 -12.24
CA VAL A 152 -9.42 -1.57 -10.93
C VAL A 152 -10.42 -0.92 -9.96
N PHE A 153 -11.22 0.05 -10.42
CA PHE A 153 -12.27 0.65 -9.58
C PHE A 153 -13.28 -0.39 -9.11
N VAL A 154 -13.82 -1.22 -10.02
CA VAL A 154 -14.76 -2.31 -9.70
C VAL A 154 -14.17 -3.28 -8.67
N HIS A 155 -12.88 -3.60 -8.78
CA HIS A 155 -12.22 -4.48 -7.81
C HIS A 155 -12.28 -3.96 -6.37
N PHE A 156 -12.05 -2.66 -6.17
CA PHE A 156 -12.10 -2.03 -4.85
C PHE A 156 -13.53 -1.75 -4.40
N PHE A 157 -14.38 -1.30 -5.32
CA PHE A 157 -15.81 -1.09 -5.11
C PHE A 157 -16.50 -2.34 -4.57
N THR A 158 -16.28 -3.50 -5.20
CA THR A 158 -16.87 -4.79 -4.79
C THR A 158 -16.38 -5.29 -3.42
N ARG A 159 -15.25 -4.76 -2.93
CA ARG A 159 -14.68 -5.07 -1.61
C ARG A 159 -15.03 -4.03 -0.56
N GLY A 160 -15.58 -2.89 -0.95
CA GLY A 160 -15.76 -1.75 -0.05
C GLY A 160 -14.43 -1.22 0.50
N ALA A 161 -13.33 -1.41 -0.24
CA ALA A 161 -11.98 -1.16 0.24
C ALA A 161 -11.42 0.14 -0.36
N PRO A 162 -10.75 0.98 0.42
CA PRO A 162 -10.12 2.17 -0.12
C PRO A 162 -8.90 1.83 -0.96
N ALA A 163 -8.66 2.62 -1.99
CA ALA A 163 -7.42 2.52 -2.77
C ALA A 163 -7.06 3.85 -3.41
N GLU A 164 -5.76 4.00 -3.68
CA GLU A 164 -5.17 5.09 -4.42
C GLU A 164 -4.30 4.52 -5.53
N ARG A 165 -4.35 5.11 -6.73
CA ARG A 165 -3.59 4.66 -7.90
C ARG A 165 -3.06 5.83 -8.70
N PHE A 166 -1.80 5.72 -9.11
CA PHE A 166 -1.19 6.64 -10.06
C PHE A 166 -1.68 6.35 -11.48
N MET A 167 -2.06 7.36 -12.24
CA MET A 167 -2.36 7.24 -13.67
C MET A 167 -1.12 7.64 -14.46
N ALA A 168 -0.55 6.74 -15.28
CA ALA A 168 0.69 7.02 -15.99
C ALA A 168 0.53 7.98 -17.18
N ASN A 169 -0.67 8.03 -17.78
CA ASN A 169 -0.94 8.80 -18.99
C ASN A 169 -1.61 10.14 -18.64
N ASP A 170 -0.82 11.22 -18.72
CA ASP A 170 -1.24 12.60 -18.42
C ASP A 170 -2.46 13.05 -19.23
N LEU A 171 -2.41 12.89 -20.57
CA LEU A 171 -3.51 13.26 -21.48
C LEU A 171 -4.84 12.53 -21.17
N THR A 172 -4.77 11.32 -20.63
CA THR A 172 -5.96 10.57 -20.21
C THR A 172 -6.49 11.10 -18.90
N PHE A 173 -5.61 11.46 -17.97
CA PHE A 173 -5.97 12.08 -16.70
C PHE A 173 -6.61 13.45 -16.91
N ASP A 174 -6.01 14.32 -17.73
CA ASP A 174 -6.56 15.63 -18.07
C ASP A 174 -7.95 15.56 -18.69
N LYS A 175 -8.19 14.57 -19.56
CA LYS A 175 -9.53 14.34 -20.13
C LYS A 175 -10.54 13.94 -19.08
N ILE A 176 -10.14 13.19 -18.05
CA ILE A 176 -11.02 12.82 -16.94
C ILE A 176 -11.34 14.07 -16.11
N VAL A 177 -10.31 14.84 -15.75
CA VAL A 177 -10.49 16.09 -14.97
C VAL A 177 -11.39 17.08 -15.72
N SER A 178 -11.10 17.33 -17.00
CA SER A 178 -11.92 18.22 -17.85
C SER A 178 -13.37 17.73 -17.95
N ALA A 179 -13.58 16.42 -18.15
CA ALA A 179 -14.93 15.86 -18.21
C ALA A 179 -15.71 15.97 -16.88
N ILE A 180 -15.02 16.03 -15.74
CA ILE A 180 -15.65 16.25 -14.42
C ILE A 180 -16.02 17.73 -14.28
N GLU A 181 -15.12 18.64 -14.66
CA GLU A 181 -15.34 20.08 -14.58
C GLU A 181 -16.44 20.56 -15.55
N ASP A 182 -16.48 20.04 -16.77
CA ASP A 182 -17.41 20.47 -17.83
C ASP A 182 -18.85 20.00 -17.60
N ASN A 183 -19.06 18.84 -16.94
CA ASN A 183 -20.37 18.17 -16.92
C ASN A 183 -21.38 18.71 -15.90
N GLN A 184 -21.16 19.86 -15.25
CA GLN A 184 -22.00 20.36 -14.15
C GLN A 184 -22.28 19.31 -13.04
N LEU A 185 -21.51 18.23 -12.98
CA LEU A 185 -21.38 17.42 -11.78
C LEU A 185 -20.86 18.42 -10.75
N HIS A 186 -21.64 18.72 -9.70
CA HIS A 186 -21.29 19.70 -8.67
C HIS A 186 -20.03 19.25 -7.90
N ALA A 187 -18.87 19.28 -8.56
CA ALA A 187 -17.61 18.75 -8.10
C ALA A 187 -17.10 19.66 -7.00
N GLN A 188 -17.04 19.10 -5.80
CA GLN A 188 -16.53 19.80 -4.64
C GLN A 188 -15.01 19.72 -4.64
N HIS A 189 -14.38 20.86 -4.42
CA HIS A 189 -12.93 20.97 -4.36
C HIS A 189 -12.51 21.02 -2.90
N TYR A 190 -11.55 20.17 -2.54
CA TYR A 190 -11.00 20.07 -1.20
C TYR A 190 -9.48 20.15 -1.27
N ILE A 191 -8.87 20.65 -0.20
CA ILE A 191 -7.42 20.54 -0.05
C ILE A 191 -7.06 19.06 0.14
N GLY A 192 -6.08 18.59 -0.62
CA GLY A 192 -5.58 17.21 -0.57
C GLY A 192 -4.13 17.13 -0.08
N GLY A 193 -3.64 15.90 0.09
CA GLY A 193 -2.26 15.62 0.53
C GLY A 193 -2.12 15.61 2.05
N ASN A 194 -1.53 14.54 2.59
CA ASN A 194 -1.42 14.30 4.03
C ASN A 194 -0.80 15.50 4.77
N ALA A 195 0.30 16.05 4.26
CA ALA A 195 1.00 17.17 4.88
C ALA A 195 0.12 18.44 4.94
N ALA A 196 -0.58 18.76 3.84
CA ALA A 196 -1.45 19.92 3.78
C ALA A 196 -2.70 19.74 4.66
N LEU A 197 -3.28 18.54 4.71
CA LEU A 197 -4.41 18.19 5.58
C LEU A 197 -4.03 18.30 7.06
N MET A 198 -2.85 17.80 7.45
CA MET A 198 -2.33 17.97 8.81
C MET A 198 -2.10 19.46 9.14
N ALA A 199 -1.49 20.23 8.22
CA ALA A 199 -1.29 21.66 8.41
C ALA A 199 -2.61 22.43 8.54
N GLN A 200 -3.61 22.12 7.71
CA GLN A 200 -4.96 22.67 7.78
C GLN A 200 -5.62 22.36 9.13
N LYS A 201 -5.45 21.14 9.62
CA LYS A 201 -5.98 20.74 10.92
C LYS A 201 -5.31 21.49 12.07
N ILE A 202 -3.98 21.62 12.02
CA ILE A 202 -3.21 22.36 13.01
C ILE A 202 -3.65 23.83 13.03
N ALA A 203 -3.67 24.47 11.87
CA ALA A 203 -4.06 25.87 11.72
C ALA A 203 -5.46 26.18 12.25
N SER A 204 -6.43 25.29 12.00
CA SER A 204 -7.84 25.50 12.36
C SER A 204 -8.16 25.15 13.81
N ALA A 205 -7.49 24.15 14.40
CA ALA A 205 -7.81 23.65 15.73
C ALA A 205 -6.86 24.14 16.84
N PHE A 206 -5.66 24.63 16.49
CA PHE A 206 -4.63 25.02 17.43
C PHE A 206 -4.13 26.44 17.12
N PRO A 207 -4.83 27.49 17.59
CA PRO A 207 -4.56 28.88 17.21
C PRO A 207 -3.18 29.40 17.66
N HIS A 208 -2.56 28.75 18.65
CA HIS A 208 -1.21 29.07 19.12
C HIS A 208 -0.10 28.32 18.37
N ALA A 209 -0.45 27.42 17.44
CA ALA A 209 0.50 26.73 16.59
C ALA A 209 0.54 27.41 15.21
N THR A 210 1.75 27.68 14.71
CA THR A 210 1.95 28.25 13.37
C THR A 210 2.50 27.18 12.44
N PRO A 211 1.66 26.53 11.62
CA PRO A 211 2.14 25.55 10.65
C PRO A 211 2.85 26.24 9.49
N TYR A 212 4.04 25.74 9.15
CA TYR A 212 4.77 26.09 7.94
C TYR A 212 4.64 24.93 6.96
N LEU A 213 3.98 25.14 5.82
CA LEU A 213 3.74 24.11 4.82
C LEU A 213 4.70 24.26 3.64
N VAL A 214 5.37 23.16 3.28
CA VAL A 214 6.14 23.04 2.05
C VAL A 214 5.53 21.94 1.21
N GLY A 215 5.25 22.25 -0.06
CA GLY A 215 4.67 21.33 -1.03
C GLY A 215 4.37 22.03 -2.35
N PRO A 216 4.00 21.28 -3.39
CA PRO A 216 3.53 21.84 -4.64
C PRO A 216 2.21 22.58 -4.41
N ILE A 217 2.25 23.91 -4.33
CA ILE A 217 1.06 24.74 -4.07
C ILE A 217 0.76 25.57 -5.31
N GLY A 218 -0.34 25.24 -5.98
CA GLY A 218 -0.88 26.04 -7.08
C GLY A 218 -1.93 27.05 -6.61
N PRO A 219 -2.50 27.84 -7.55
CA PRO A 219 -3.46 28.90 -7.23
C PRO A 219 -4.73 28.43 -6.50
N ARG A 220 -5.27 27.25 -6.84
CA ARG A 220 -6.48 26.71 -6.21
C ARG A 220 -6.18 26.24 -4.78
N SER A 221 -5.11 25.47 -4.58
CA SER A 221 -4.68 25.04 -3.25
C SER A 221 -4.39 26.24 -2.35
N GLN A 222 -3.73 27.27 -2.90
CA GLN A 222 -3.44 28.51 -2.19
C GLN A 222 -4.70 29.17 -1.63
N ALA A 223 -5.81 29.16 -2.38
CA ALA A 223 -7.09 29.74 -1.98
C ALA A 223 -7.86 28.89 -0.94
N LEU A 224 -7.65 27.57 -0.94
CA LEU A 224 -8.31 26.64 -0.01
C LEU A 224 -7.58 26.52 1.34
N LEU A 225 -6.27 26.76 1.37
CA LEU A 225 -5.46 26.67 2.58
C LEU A 225 -5.81 27.75 3.60
N HIS A 226 -5.81 27.38 4.88
CA HIS A 226 -6.07 28.31 5.99
C HIS A 226 -5.08 29.49 5.96
N PRO A 227 -5.55 30.75 6.16
CA PRO A 227 -4.70 31.93 6.03
C PRO A 227 -3.47 31.96 6.96
N SER A 228 -3.56 31.34 8.14
CA SER A 228 -2.44 31.28 9.10
C SER A 228 -1.33 30.29 8.72
N ILE A 229 -1.51 29.47 7.68
CA ILE A 229 -0.46 28.56 7.20
C ILE A 229 0.60 29.38 6.49
N VAL A 230 1.80 29.39 7.07
CA VAL A 230 2.97 30.04 6.50
C VAL A 230 3.49 29.22 5.34
N ARG A 231 3.83 29.89 4.25
CA ARG A 231 4.24 29.29 2.98
C ARG A 231 5.37 30.12 2.38
N ASN A 232 6.16 29.50 1.51
CA ASN A 232 7.10 30.21 0.64
C ASN A 232 6.69 30.07 -0.82
N ASN A 233 7.22 30.96 -1.65
CA ASN A 233 6.98 30.94 -3.09
C ASN A 233 7.91 29.97 -3.84
N PHE A 234 8.86 29.31 -3.16
CA PHE A 234 9.88 28.49 -3.81
C PHE A 234 9.32 27.17 -4.35
N THR A 235 8.23 26.66 -3.78
CA THR A 235 7.55 25.45 -4.25
C THR A 235 6.21 25.75 -4.93
N ARG A 236 6.00 27.00 -5.35
CA ARG A 236 4.79 27.41 -6.06
C ARG A 236 4.79 26.82 -7.47
N ILE A 237 3.67 26.23 -7.86
CA ILE A 237 3.46 25.68 -9.21
C ILE A 237 2.40 26.48 -9.96
N VAL A 238 2.43 26.40 -11.30
CA VAL A 238 1.54 27.18 -12.17
C VAL A 238 0.12 26.63 -12.16
N GLN A 239 0.00 25.31 -12.13
CA GLN A 239 -1.26 24.57 -12.09
C GLN A 239 -1.20 23.59 -10.92
N ASP A 240 -2.31 23.47 -10.17
CA ASP A 240 -2.40 22.55 -9.04
C ASP A 240 -2.32 21.07 -9.47
N GLU A 241 -1.69 20.26 -8.63
CA GLU A 241 -1.78 18.81 -8.73
C GLU A 241 -3.19 18.35 -8.31
N MET A 242 -3.91 17.73 -9.24
CA MET A 242 -5.29 17.32 -9.04
C MET A 242 -5.35 15.84 -8.68
N HIS A 243 -6.14 15.51 -7.65
CA HIS A 243 -6.47 14.13 -7.28
C HIS A 243 -7.98 13.95 -7.46
N VAL A 244 -8.37 12.98 -8.26
CA VAL A 244 -9.78 12.64 -8.49
C VAL A 244 -10.20 11.61 -7.45
N ILE A 245 -11.17 11.98 -6.61
CA ILE A 245 -11.71 11.11 -5.56
C ILE A 245 -13.09 10.64 -5.98
N LEU A 246 -13.22 9.32 -6.16
CA LEU A 246 -14.47 8.64 -6.45
C LEU A 246 -14.99 8.01 -5.14
N GLU A 247 -15.89 8.72 -4.46
CA GLU A 247 -16.57 8.18 -3.27
C GLU A 247 -17.76 7.31 -3.68
N TYR A 248 -18.01 6.24 -2.91
CA TYR A 248 -19.16 5.37 -3.08
C TYR A 248 -19.70 4.92 -1.72
N LYS A 249 -21.02 4.68 -1.66
CA LYS A 249 -21.74 4.36 -0.42
C LYS A 249 -22.03 2.86 -0.33
N GLN A 250 -22.17 2.37 0.90
CA GLN A 250 -22.68 1.03 1.15
C GLN A 250 -24.05 0.84 0.47
N GLY A 251 -24.19 -0.26 -0.27
CA GLY A 251 -25.41 -0.58 -1.02
C GLY A 251 -25.51 0.12 -2.38
N GLU A 252 -24.55 0.98 -2.75
CA GLU A 252 -24.51 1.60 -4.06
C GLU A 252 -24.32 0.55 -5.16
N ILE A 253 -24.98 0.74 -6.30
CA ILE A 253 -25.03 -0.22 -7.41
C ILE A 253 -24.25 0.34 -8.60
N LEU A 254 -23.26 -0.44 -9.08
CA LEU A 254 -22.51 -0.15 -10.29
C LEU A 254 -22.64 -1.33 -11.25
N GLY A 255 -23.54 -1.21 -12.24
CA GLY A 255 -23.85 -2.29 -13.16
C GLY A 255 -24.45 -3.50 -12.42
N GLU A 256 -23.70 -4.60 -12.33
CA GLU A 256 -24.09 -5.82 -11.59
C GLU A 256 -23.45 -5.92 -10.19
N TYR A 257 -22.65 -4.94 -9.78
CA TYR A 257 -21.92 -4.94 -8.52
C TYR A 257 -22.62 -4.09 -7.46
N VAL A 258 -22.50 -4.48 -6.20
CA VAL A 258 -23.01 -3.74 -5.03
C VAL A 258 -21.86 -3.50 -4.06
N ALA A 259 -21.68 -2.26 -3.62
CA ALA A 259 -20.64 -1.92 -2.65
C ALA A 259 -21.01 -2.45 -1.24
N PRO A 260 -20.19 -3.31 -0.61
CA PRO A 260 -20.50 -3.86 0.72
C PRO A 260 -20.28 -2.85 1.85
N ALA A 261 -19.50 -1.78 1.61
CA ALA A 261 -19.21 -0.71 2.56
C ALA A 261 -18.98 0.62 1.82
N SER A 262 -19.22 1.74 2.51
CA SER A 262 -18.87 3.07 2.00
C SER A 262 -17.36 3.28 2.03
N SER A 263 -16.79 3.73 0.92
CA SER A 263 -15.35 4.00 0.81
C SER A 263 -15.06 4.90 -0.38
N ARG A 264 -13.79 5.03 -0.76
CA ARG A 264 -13.31 5.91 -1.82
C ARG A 264 -12.22 5.28 -2.66
N PHE A 265 -12.14 5.69 -3.92
CA PHE A 265 -11.06 5.35 -4.83
C PHE A 265 -10.41 6.64 -5.36
N ILE A 266 -9.09 6.75 -5.24
CA ILE A 266 -8.34 7.96 -5.58
C ILE A 266 -7.48 7.69 -6.81
N ILE A 267 -7.50 8.61 -7.76
CA ILE A 267 -6.65 8.60 -8.95
C ILE A 267 -5.89 9.91 -8.99
N SER A 268 -4.58 9.85 -9.23
CA SER A 268 -3.73 11.03 -9.34
C SER A 268 -2.75 10.90 -10.50
N HIS A 269 -2.28 12.04 -10.99
CA HIS A 269 -1.12 12.16 -11.88
C HIS A 269 -0.02 13.02 -11.22
N ASP A 270 0.25 12.76 -9.94
CA ASP A 270 1.16 13.59 -9.17
C ASP A 270 2.63 13.38 -9.59
N GLN A 271 3.25 14.42 -10.13
CA GLN A 271 4.66 14.43 -10.50
C GLN A 271 5.52 15.29 -9.56
N PHE A 272 4.92 16.29 -8.90
CA PHE A 272 5.66 17.30 -8.14
C PHE A 272 5.83 16.97 -6.66
N SER A 273 4.88 16.31 -5.99
CA SER A 273 4.94 16.07 -4.53
C SER A 273 6.15 15.24 -4.12
N GLY A 274 6.54 14.29 -4.97
CA GLY A 274 7.73 13.47 -4.81
C GLY A 274 9.02 14.07 -5.40
N SER A 275 9.02 15.31 -5.89
CA SER A 275 10.17 15.91 -6.59
C SER A 275 11.36 16.22 -5.67
N ALA A 276 12.59 16.19 -6.21
CA ALA A 276 13.78 16.54 -5.44
C ALA A 276 13.74 18.00 -4.95
N MET A 277 13.19 18.91 -5.77
CA MET A 277 13.02 20.32 -5.42
C MET A 277 12.18 20.50 -4.16
N VAL A 278 11.02 19.83 -4.05
CA VAL A 278 10.16 19.93 -2.86
C VAL A 278 10.88 19.38 -1.62
N ILE A 279 11.57 18.25 -1.76
CA ILE A 279 12.36 17.64 -0.67
C ILE A 279 13.44 18.62 -0.19
N GLU A 280 14.23 19.20 -1.10
CA GLU A 280 15.29 20.15 -0.75
C GLU A 280 14.74 21.42 -0.10
N MET A 281 13.64 21.97 -0.64
CA MET A 281 13.01 23.15 -0.06
C MET A 281 12.41 22.88 1.32
N PHE A 282 11.92 21.67 1.57
CA PHE A 282 11.46 21.27 2.89
C PHE A 282 12.59 21.30 3.93
N PHE A 283 13.73 20.67 3.64
CA PHE A 283 14.88 20.70 4.55
C PHE A 283 15.50 22.09 4.69
N LYS A 284 15.51 22.90 3.63
CA LYS A 284 15.91 24.31 3.70
C LYS A 284 14.97 25.12 4.59
N ALA A 285 13.66 24.88 4.51
CA ALA A 285 12.67 25.54 5.35
C ALA A 285 12.85 25.18 6.83
N ILE A 286 13.19 23.93 7.17
CA ILE A 286 13.49 23.53 8.55
C ILE A 286 14.62 24.39 9.14
N MET A 287 15.69 24.62 8.38
CA MET A 287 16.83 25.43 8.82
C MET A 287 16.48 26.92 9.01
N GLN A 288 15.57 27.45 8.20
CA GLN A 288 15.15 28.85 8.24
C GLN A 288 14.08 29.11 9.32
N PHE A 289 13.08 28.24 9.39
CA PHE A 289 11.93 28.37 10.28
C PHE A 289 12.23 27.93 11.72
N ARG A 290 13.19 27.00 11.91
CA ARG A 290 13.56 26.42 13.21
C ARG A 290 12.35 25.87 13.99
N PRO A 291 11.65 24.87 13.46
CA PRO A 291 10.43 24.34 14.05
C PRO A 291 10.69 23.59 15.38
N ASP A 292 9.70 23.63 16.27
CA ASP A 292 9.66 22.78 17.47
C ASP A 292 9.22 21.34 17.17
N LEU A 293 8.55 21.11 16.04
CA LEU A 293 8.05 19.82 15.59
C LEU A 293 8.11 19.76 14.07
N ILE A 294 8.64 18.66 13.53
CA ILE A 294 8.71 18.41 12.10
C ILE A 294 7.71 17.31 11.75
N ILE A 295 6.82 17.59 10.81
CA ILE A 295 5.90 16.61 10.24
C ILE A 295 6.31 16.35 8.79
N PHE A 296 6.50 15.08 8.46
CA PHE A 296 6.94 14.64 7.15
C PHE A 296 5.94 13.62 6.58
N SER A 297 5.56 13.78 5.33
CA SER A 297 4.65 12.88 4.62
C SER A 297 4.83 12.99 3.10
N GLY A 298 4.08 12.22 2.31
CA GLY A 298 4.12 12.23 0.84
C GLY A 298 5.23 11.37 0.22
N ILE A 299 6.07 10.71 1.02
CA ILE A 299 7.11 9.79 0.49
C ILE A 299 6.57 8.57 -0.24
N HIS A 300 5.28 8.25 -0.03
CA HIS A 300 4.59 7.19 -0.76
C HIS A 300 4.28 7.61 -2.21
N SER A 301 4.13 8.91 -2.47
CA SER A 301 3.81 9.51 -3.78
C SER A 301 5.02 9.59 -4.75
N MET A 302 5.92 8.62 -4.72
CA MET A 302 7.07 8.52 -5.64
C MET A 302 6.92 7.40 -6.67
N GLU A 303 5.68 6.95 -6.91
CA GLU A 303 5.34 5.83 -7.79
C GLU A 303 5.70 6.09 -9.26
N ALA A 304 5.51 7.32 -9.72
CA ALA A 304 5.80 7.75 -11.09
C ALA A 304 7.29 7.64 -11.47
N GLN A 305 8.17 7.53 -10.47
CA GLN A 305 9.61 7.65 -10.64
C GLN A 305 10.25 6.28 -10.86
N ASN A 306 11.31 6.23 -11.68
CA ASN A 306 12.12 5.03 -11.81
C ASN A 306 12.82 4.68 -10.48
N GLN A 307 13.23 3.42 -10.35
CA GLN A 307 13.77 2.88 -9.10
C GLN A 307 15.04 3.61 -8.64
N GLU A 308 15.94 3.99 -9.55
CA GLU A 308 17.20 4.67 -9.23
C GLU A 308 16.96 6.07 -8.68
N ALA A 309 16.16 6.89 -9.36
CA ALA A 309 15.82 8.24 -8.92
C ALA A 309 15.09 8.23 -7.57
N ARG A 310 14.22 7.24 -7.36
CA ARG A 310 13.52 7.04 -6.09
C ARG A 310 14.50 6.72 -4.97
N LEU A 311 15.45 5.81 -5.20
CA LEU A 311 16.44 5.44 -4.21
C LEU A 311 17.38 6.60 -3.87
N GLU A 312 17.78 7.41 -4.84
CA GLU A 312 18.55 8.64 -4.61
C GLU A 312 17.80 9.64 -3.73
N LYS A 313 16.49 9.82 -3.95
CA LYS A 313 15.65 10.67 -3.10
C LYS A 313 15.54 10.14 -1.68
N LEU A 314 15.35 8.83 -1.51
CA LEU A 314 15.31 8.22 -0.18
C LEU A 314 16.67 8.35 0.55
N ARG A 315 17.79 8.28 -0.19
CA ARG A 315 19.13 8.57 0.36
C ARG A 315 19.27 10.03 0.77
N LEU A 316 18.81 10.96 -0.06
CA LEU A 316 18.80 12.40 0.25
C LEU A 316 18.00 12.68 1.52
N ILE A 317 16.76 12.17 1.59
CA ILE A 317 15.89 12.32 2.77
C ILE A 317 16.59 11.75 4.00
N LYS A 318 17.11 10.52 3.94
CA LYS A 318 17.83 9.91 5.07
C LYS A 318 19.00 10.78 5.53
N ARG A 319 19.83 11.26 4.61
CA ARG A 319 20.98 12.11 4.93
C ARG A 319 20.53 13.40 5.61
N SER A 320 19.49 14.04 5.11
CA SER A 320 18.96 15.28 5.68
C SER A 320 18.30 15.07 7.04
N LEU A 321 17.58 13.95 7.25
CA LEU A 321 17.03 13.59 8.57
C LEU A 321 18.11 13.41 9.63
N LEU A 322 19.26 12.83 9.27
CA LEU A 322 20.41 12.65 10.16
C LEU A 322 21.09 13.98 10.56
N GLN A 323 20.87 15.06 9.80
CA GLN A 323 21.43 16.38 10.10
C GLN A 323 20.53 17.22 11.01
N ILE A 324 19.26 16.81 11.20
CA ILE A 324 18.33 17.54 12.06
C ILE A 324 18.72 17.36 13.53
N ASN A 325 18.66 18.46 14.29
CA ASN A 325 18.90 18.46 15.73
C ASN A 325 18.09 17.32 16.40
N PRO A 326 18.74 16.41 17.15
CA PRO A 326 18.06 15.28 17.78
C PRO A 326 17.02 15.68 18.84
N LEU A 327 17.03 16.94 19.31
CA LEU A 327 16.03 17.49 20.23
C LEU A 327 14.70 17.87 19.56
N ILE A 328 14.68 18.05 18.23
CA ILE A 328 13.45 18.37 17.49
C ILE A 328 12.78 17.05 17.07
N PRO A 329 11.57 16.73 17.57
CA PRO A 329 10.86 15.52 17.19
C PRO A 329 10.43 15.55 15.72
N ILE A 330 10.58 14.42 15.07
CA ILE A 330 10.17 14.20 13.68
C ILE A 330 9.05 13.17 13.66
N HIS A 331 7.89 13.54 13.13
CA HIS A 331 6.76 12.65 12.90
C HIS A 331 6.64 12.31 11.41
N LEU A 332 6.64 11.02 11.08
CA LEU A 332 6.32 10.51 9.75
C LEU A 332 4.87 10.05 9.72
N GLN A 333 4.08 10.67 8.85
CA GLN A 333 2.73 10.20 8.52
C GLN A 333 2.81 9.40 7.22
N LEU A 334 2.54 8.10 7.30
CA LEU A 334 2.47 7.25 6.10
C LEU A 334 1.08 7.33 5.47
N GLY A 335 1.06 7.24 4.14
CA GLY A 335 -0.16 7.09 3.36
C GLY A 335 -0.13 5.75 2.62
N SER A 336 -1.08 5.59 1.70
CA SER A 336 -1.22 4.37 0.90
C SER A 336 0.06 4.09 0.10
N MET A 337 0.64 2.89 0.27
CA MET A 337 1.81 2.42 -0.47
C MET A 337 1.43 1.18 -1.28
N PRO A 338 1.37 1.25 -2.63
CA PRO A 338 1.07 0.08 -3.45
C PRO A 338 2.31 -0.75 -3.82
N ASP A 339 3.52 -0.16 -3.75
CA ASP A 339 4.77 -0.80 -4.18
C ASP A 339 5.57 -1.34 -2.97
N ALA A 340 5.77 -2.67 -2.95
CA ALA A 340 6.50 -3.37 -1.90
C ALA A 340 7.97 -2.96 -1.79
N ASN A 341 8.62 -2.60 -2.91
CA ASN A 341 10.01 -2.15 -2.89
C ASN A 341 10.13 -0.79 -2.20
N ILE A 342 9.18 0.12 -2.47
CA ILE A 342 9.14 1.43 -1.80
C ILE A 342 8.92 1.24 -0.31
N ALA A 343 7.95 0.41 0.07
CA ALA A 343 7.66 0.14 1.47
C ALA A 343 8.88 -0.46 2.19
N ASP A 344 9.64 -1.35 1.55
CA ASP A 344 10.85 -1.94 2.13
C ASP A 344 11.95 -0.89 2.35
N ASP A 345 12.18 -0.02 1.36
CA ASP A 345 13.15 1.06 1.50
C ASP A 345 12.71 2.09 2.55
N ILE A 346 11.43 2.45 2.62
CA ILE A 346 10.89 3.33 3.68
C ILE A 346 11.08 2.69 5.05
N LEU A 347 10.73 1.41 5.19
CA LEU A 347 10.84 0.66 6.44
C LEU A 347 12.28 0.58 6.94
N LYS A 348 13.26 0.37 6.05
CA LYS A 348 14.66 0.20 6.42
C LYS A 348 15.45 1.51 6.50
N ARG A 349 15.08 2.54 5.72
CA ARG A 349 15.89 3.76 5.54
C ARG A 349 15.27 4.99 6.18
N ILE A 350 13.94 5.07 6.29
CA ILE A 350 13.25 6.29 6.74
C ILE A 350 12.67 6.11 8.13
N ILE A 351 11.86 5.07 8.35
CA ILE A 351 11.20 4.79 9.64
C ILE A 351 12.16 4.81 10.84
N PRO A 352 13.39 4.25 10.77
CA PRO A 352 14.31 4.29 11.90
C PRO A 352 14.85 5.68 12.25
N ASN A 353 14.72 6.67 11.35
CA ASN A 353 15.31 8.00 11.45
C ASN A 353 14.28 9.09 11.82
N VAL A 354 13.07 8.71 12.23
CA VAL A 354 12.03 9.61 12.75
C VAL A 354 11.68 9.24 14.19
N ASP A 355 11.19 10.17 15.00
CA ASP A 355 10.87 9.91 16.42
C ASP A 355 9.46 9.33 16.59
N SER A 356 8.54 9.66 15.67
CA SER A 356 7.16 9.16 15.68
C SER A 356 6.66 8.72 14.30
N LEU A 357 5.79 7.70 14.28
CA LEU A 357 5.14 7.16 13.10
C LEU A 357 3.61 7.16 13.24
N GLY A 358 2.88 7.58 12.21
CA GLY A 358 1.42 7.45 12.09
C GLY A 358 1.06 6.48 10.95
N ILE A 359 0.23 5.48 11.24
CA ILE A 359 -0.16 4.40 10.31
C ILE A 359 -1.56 3.86 10.61
N ASN A 360 -2.28 3.41 9.57
CA ASN A 360 -3.52 2.65 9.71
C ASN A 360 -3.31 1.11 9.56
N GLU A 361 -4.40 0.35 9.58
CA GLU A 361 -4.40 -1.11 9.40
C GLU A 361 -3.81 -1.60 8.07
N GLN A 362 -4.00 -0.88 6.96
CA GLN A 362 -3.43 -1.21 5.66
C GLN A 362 -1.91 -1.06 5.70
N GLU A 363 -1.40 0.10 6.15
CA GLU A 363 0.05 0.31 6.19
C GLU A 363 0.72 -0.63 7.20
N LEU A 364 0.14 -0.86 8.39
CA LEU A 364 0.72 -1.77 9.38
C LEU A 364 0.82 -3.21 8.85
N THR A 365 -0.26 -3.73 8.27
CA THR A 365 -0.28 -5.08 7.71
C THR A 365 0.63 -5.21 6.49
N PHE A 366 0.72 -4.15 5.67
CA PHE A 366 1.63 -4.11 4.53
C PHE A 366 3.10 -4.07 4.93
N LEU A 367 3.47 -3.23 5.91
CA LEU A 367 4.83 -3.19 6.47
C LEU A 367 5.21 -4.53 7.09
N SER A 368 4.29 -5.20 7.79
CA SER A 368 4.52 -6.56 8.28
C SER A 368 4.75 -7.54 7.13
N ARG A 369 3.97 -7.46 6.05
CA ARG A 369 4.16 -8.31 4.86
C ARG A 369 5.52 -8.12 4.21
N VAL A 370 5.91 -6.88 3.99
CA VAL A 370 7.16 -6.50 3.33
C VAL A 370 8.37 -6.81 4.20
N GLY A 371 8.31 -6.44 5.49
CA GLY A 371 9.40 -6.68 6.44
C GLY A 371 9.47 -8.11 7.00
N GLY A 372 8.56 -8.99 6.60
CA GLY A 372 8.51 -10.37 7.11
C GLY A 372 8.07 -10.50 8.56
N GLY A 373 7.27 -9.56 9.06
CA GLY A 373 6.75 -9.49 10.42
C GLY A 373 5.59 -10.45 10.73
N PRO A 374 5.02 -10.36 11.95
CA PRO A 374 3.92 -11.19 12.42
C PRO A 374 2.63 -10.98 11.62
N PHE A 375 1.88 -12.06 11.40
CA PHE A 375 0.58 -12.03 10.71
C PHE A 375 0.62 -11.36 9.32
N LYS A 376 1.74 -11.47 8.61
CA LYS A 376 1.95 -10.94 7.25
C LYS A 376 0.90 -11.41 6.23
N GLU A 377 0.29 -12.56 6.47
CA GLU A 377 -0.78 -13.14 5.67
C GLU A 377 -2.12 -12.39 5.77
N GLN A 378 -2.25 -11.45 6.70
CA GLN A 378 -3.46 -10.63 6.84
C GLN A 378 -3.59 -9.56 5.75
N TYR A 379 -2.51 -9.22 5.03
CA TYR A 379 -2.57 -8.25 3.94
C TYR A 379 -2.91 -8.93 2.60
N PRO A 380 -3.85 -8.38 1.80
CA PRO A 380 -4.61 -7.15 2.05
C PRO A 380 -5.74 -7.36 3.05
N ILE A 381 -6.05 -6.35 3.85
CA ILE A 381 -7.06 -6.42 4.90
C ILE A 381 -8.27 -5.55 4.57
N SER A 382 -9.46 -5.91 5.06
CA SER A 382 -10.64 -5.03 5.00
C SER A 382 -10.65 -4.08 6.20
N ALA A 383 -11.23 -2.90 6.04
CA ALA A 383 -11.21 -1.91 7.10
C ALA A 383 -11.90 -2.41 8.38
N GLY A 384 -11.29 -2.16 9.53
CA GLY A 384 -11.82 -2.54 10.85
C GLY A 384 -11.85 -4.03 11.19
N THR A 385 -11.27 -4.92 10.37
CA THR A 385 -11.24 -6.38 10.64
C THR A 385 -10.00 -6.85 11.40
N LEU A 386 -8.98 -5.98 11.54
CA LEU A 386 -7.75 -6.32 12.25
C LEU A 386 -8.00 -6.44 13.76
N HIS A 387 -7.90 -7.64 14.31
CA HIS A 387 -7.99 -7.84 15.76
C HIS A 387 -6.86 -7.13 16.52
N ALA A 388 -7.20 -6.48 17.64
CA ALA A 388 -6.27 -5.67 18.44
C ALA A 388 -4.99 -6.43 18.84
N TYR A 389 -5.10 -7.69 19.29
CA TYR A 389 -3.91 -8.46 19.65
C TYR A 389 -2.95 -8.71 18.48
N LYS A 390 -3.44 -8.79 17.23
CA LYS A 390 -2.58 -8.92 16.06
C LYS A 390 -1.85 -7.61 15.78
N ALA A 391 -2.55 -6.48 15.89
CA ALA A 391 -1.95 -5.16 15.77
C ALA A 391 -0.86 -4.95 16.83
N VAL A 392 -1.11 -5.35 18.08
CA VAL A 392 -0.12 -5.27 19.17
C VAL A 392 1.15 -6.08 18.86
N GLU A 393 1.03 -7.30 18.33
CA GLU A 393 2.20 -8.09 17.92
C GLU A 393 2.99 -7.44 16.78
N MET A 394 2.31 -6.87 15.78
CA MET A 394 2.97 -6.15 14.69
C MET A 394 3.66 -4.86 15.18
N LEU A 395 3.00 -4.10 16.05
CA LEU A 395 3.54 -2.86 16.62
C LEU A 395 4.75 -3.14 17.52
N TYR A 396 4.67 -4.20 18.33
CA TYR A 396 5.78 -4.70 19.12
C TYR A 396 6.97 -5.05 18.20
N TRP A 397 6.73 -5.86 17.15
CA TRP A 397 7.75 -6.21 16.16
C TRP A 397 8.40 -4.98 15.51
N LEU A 398 7.60 -3.99 15.13
CA LEU A 398 8.07 -2.79 14.43
C LEU A 398 8.99 -1.95 15.33
N LEU A 399 8.60 -1.69 16.59
CA LEU A 399 9.46 -0.98 17.54
C LEU A 399 10.66 -1.79 18.03
N SER A 400 10.53 -3.11 18.16
CA SER A 400 11.67 -3.94 18.55
C SER A 400 12.75 -3.99 17.44
N ASN A 401 12.36 -3.98 16.17
CA ASN A 401 13.30 -4.10 15.06
C ASN A 401 13.83 -2.77 14.52
N TYR A 402 13.03 -1.71 14.60
CA TYR A 402 13.34 -0.41 13.98
C TYR A 402 13.24 0.78 14.94
N GLY A 403 12.92 0.52 16.22
CA GLY A 403 12.86 1.52 17.27
C GLY A 403 14.19 1.70 18.01
N HIS A 404 14.41 2.91 18.52
CA HIS A 404 15.57 3.27 19.32
C HIS A 404 15.79 2.30 20.49
N ASP A 405 16.98 1.74 20.60
CA ASP A 405 17.34 0.86 21.70
C ASP A 405 18.28 1.55 22.68
N ARG A 406 17.72 2.30 23.62
CA ARG A 406 18.50 3.08 24.60
C ARG A 406 19.28 2.22 25.58
N ASN A 407 18.81 1.00 25.84
CA ASN A 407 19.31 0.16 26.93
C ASN A 407 20.60 -0.60 26.55
N ASN A 408 20.88 -0.72 25.25
CA ASN A 408 22.04 -1.44 24.75
C ASN A 408 22.85 -0.57 23.75
N PRO A 409 23.96 0.04 24.19
CA PRO A 409 24.86 0.81 23.32
C PRO A 409 25.44 0.04 22.13
N GLU A 410 25.54 -1.29 22.22
CA GLU A 410 26.03 -2.16 21.13
C GLU A 410 24.93 -2.57 20.15
N SER A 411 23.67 -2.21 20.45
CA SER A 411 22.54 -2.51 19.58
C SER A 411 22.67 -1.79 18.25
N LYS A 412 22.40 -2.50 17.15
CA LYS A 412 22.27 -1.90 15.81
C LYS A 412 21.22 -0.77 15.75
N ASN A 413 20.32 -0.73 16.72
CA ASN A 413 19.25 0.25 16.84
C ASN A 413 19.56 1.39 17.81
N TYR A 414 20.75 1.44 18.41
CA TYR A 414 21.12 2.46 19.39
C TYR A 414 21.08 3.89 18.80
N ASN A 415 21.42 4.05 17.53
CA ASN A 415 21.39 5.36 16.85
C ASN A 415 20.06 5.68 16.14
N GLN A 416 19.06 4.80 16.25
CA GLN A 416 17.74 5.05 15.68
C GLN A 416 16.96 6.06 16.54
N ARG A 417 15.92 6.68 15.97
CA ARG A 417 15.11 7.71 16.65
C ARG A 417 13.71 7.21 17.04
N LEU A 418 13.19 6.19 16.36
CA LEU A 418 11.79 5.81 16.47
C LEU A 418 11.45 5.32 17.87
N GLN A 419 10.49 5.99 18.50
CA GLN A 419 10.05 5.67 19.86
C GLN A 419 8.54 5.62 19.97
N ARG A 420 7.78 6.34 19.13
CA ARG A 420 6.32 6.42 19.23
C ARG A 420 5.63 6.00 17.95
N ILE A 421 4.65 5.09 18.04
CA ILE A 421 3.76 4.77 16.93
C ILE A 421 2.32 5.05 17.33
N HIS A 422 1.63 5.84 16.52
CA HIS A 422 0.19 6.04 16.61
C HIS A 422 -0.48 5.21 15.51
N PHE A 423 -1.10 4.12 15.93
CA PHE A 423 -1.88 3.25 15.09
C PHE A 423 -3.37 3.59 15.22
N TYR A 424 -4.04 3.80 14.09
CA TYR A 424 -5.47 4.06 14.07
C TYR A 424 -6.17 3.08 13.14
N SER A 425 -7.14 2.36 13.71
CA SER A 425 -8.07 1.52 12.96
C SER A 425 -9.46 2.15 12.97
N LEU A 426 -10.32 1.72 12.05
CA LEU A 426 -11.72 2.16 12.01
C LEU A 426 -12.43 2.02 13.37
N THR A 427 -12.15 0.96 14.13
CA THR A 427 -12.92 0.61 15.35
C THR A 427 -12.18 0.85 16.65
N TYR A 428 -10.86 1.03 16.62
CA TYR A 428 -10.02 1.29 17.80
C TYR A 428 -8.70 1.93 17.39
N HIS A 429 -8.08 2.69 18.29
CA HIS A 429 -6.72 3.18 18.11
C HIS A 429 -5.78 2.60 19.17
N ILE A 430 -4.50 2.49 18.84
CA ILE A 430 -3.43 2.10 19.75
C ILE A 430 -2.30 3.13 19.65
N MET A 431 -1.83 3.58 20.80
CA MET A 431 -0.55 4.29 20.90
C MET A 431 0.45 3.36 21.57
N VAL A 432 1.62 3.23 20.97
CA VAL A 432 2.74 2.52 21.59
C VAL A 432 3.95 3.45 21.67
N SER A 433 4.64 3.44 22.80
CA SER A 433 5.85 4.21 23.01
C SER A 433 6.95 3.42 23.70
N LYS A 434 8.20 3.75 23.36
CA LYS A 434 9.41 3.22 23.98
C LYS A 434 10.16 4.34 24.69
N GLY A 435 10.51 4.12 25.96
CA GLY A 435 11.22 5.10 26.77
C GLY A 435 10.37 6.28 27.27
N PRO A 436 10.99 7.22 28.00
CA PRO A 436 10.29 8.28 28.72
C PRO A 436 10.08 9.58 27.93
N ASP A 437 10.61 9.65 26.71
CA ASP A 437 10.69 10.91 25.95
C ASP A 437 9.30 11.42 25.49
N TRP A 438 8.27 10.59 25.59
CA TRP A 438 6.89 10.91 25.22
C TRP A 438 5.95 10.84 26.42
N SER A 439 5.12 11.85 26.60
CA SER A 439 4.10 11.91 27.64
C SER A 439 2.75 12.44 27.12
N ASN A 440 1.73 12.44 27.99
CA ASN A 440 0.34 12.76 27.65
C ASN A 440 -0.29 11.93 26.51
N LEU A 441 0.23 10.71 26.30
CA LEU A 441 -0.14 9.85 25.18
C LEU A 441 -1.61 9.39 25.24
N ALA A 442 -2.15 9.17 26.45
CA ALA A 442 -3.55 8.76 26.63
C ALA A 442 -4.53 9.86 26.15
N ALA A 443 -4.26 11.12 26.49
CA ALA A 443 -5.08 12.24 26.04
C ALA A 443 -4.94 12.45 24.52
N GLY A 444 -3.72 12.32 23.97
CA GLY A 444 -3.49 12.36 22.53
C GLY A 444 -4.27 11.28 21.78
N LEU A 445 -4.21 10.04 22.26
CA LEU A 445 -4.94 8.92 21.67
C LEU A 445 -6.46 9.14 21.72
N ALA A 446 -7.00 9.57 22.87
CA ALA A 446 -8.42 9.87 23.05
C ALA A 446 -8.89 11.04 22.17
N ALA A 447 -8.06 12.09 22.02
CA ALA A 447 -8.35 13.22 21.15
C ALA A 447 -8.48 12.80 19.69
N GLY A 448 -7.55 11.95 19.21
CA GLY A 448 -7.61 11.35 17.88
C GLY A 448 -8.86 10.49 17.68
N ALA A 449 -9.14 9.56 18.60
CA ALA A 449 -10.31 8.67 18.51
C ALA A 449 -11.65 9.43 18.53
N ARG A 450 -11.75 10.49 19.36
CA ARG A 450 -12.93 11.37 19.38
C ARG A 450 -13.10 12.13 18.08
N LEU A 451 -12.01 12.57 17.46
CA LEU A 451 -12.07 13.31 16.21
C LEU A 451 -12.52 12.43 15.05
N ALA A 452 -12.08 11.17 14.99
CA ALA A 452 -12.42 10.23 13.94
C ALA A 452 -13.93 10.20 13.66
N GLY A 453 -14.74 9.90 14.69
CA GLY A 453 -16.20 9.86 14.58
C GLY A 453 -16.82 11.19 14.19
N ARG A 454 -16.39 12.28 14.83
CA ARG A 454 -16.98 13.60 14.62
C ARG A 454 -16.70 14.13 13.22
N GLN A 455 -15.47 14.01 12.74
CA GLN A 455 -15.11 14.45 11.40
C GLN A 455 -15.83 13.63 10.34
N SER A 456 -15.89 12.30 10.51
CA SER A 456 -16.62 11.44 9.57
C SER A 456 -18.11 11.74 9.49
N CYS A 457 -18.74 12.14 10.61
CA CYS A 457 -20.15 12.54 10.67
C CYS A 457 -20.39 14.04 10.40
N ASN A 458 -19.35 14.81 10.05
CA ASN A 458 -19.41 16.27 9.89
C ASN A 458 -20.03 17.00 11.11
N LEU A 459 -19.65 16.58 12.32
CA LEU A 459 -20.15 17.14 13.58
C LEU A 459 -19.23 18.26 14.04
N ALA A 460 -19.79 19.46 14.23
CA ALA A 460 -19.06 20.59 14.78
C ALA A 460 -18.53 20.25 16.18
N LEU A 461 -17.30 20.69 16.50
CA LEU A 461 -16.69 20.45 17.81
C LEU A 461 -17.50 21.08 18.97
N SER A 462 -18.24 22.14 18.67
CA SER A 462 -19.06 22.94 19.59
C SER A 462 -20.52 22.50 19.71
N SER A 463 -21.03 21.61 18.84
CA SER A 463 -22.38 21.09 18.99
C SER A 463 -22.35 19.93 20.01
N GLY A 464 -22.84 20.21 21.22
CA GLY A 464 -23.07 19.21 22.27
C GLY A 464 -24.51 18.70 22.26
N ARG A 465 -25.17 18.69 21.10
CA ARG A 465 -26.57 18.26 21.02
C ARG A 465 -26.62 16.74 21.24
N ALA A 466 -27.54 16.27 22.07
CA ALA A 466 -27.73 14.84 22.33
C ALA A 466 -27.88 14.02 21.01
N THR A 467 -28.53 14.62 20.00
CA THR A 467 -28.73 14.05 18.66
C THR A 467 -27.43 13.78 17.87
N ASP A 468 -26.31 14.39 18.27
CA ASP A 468 -25.02 14.17 17.61
C ASP A 468 -24.42 12.81 17.99
N PHE A 469 -24.72 12.30 19.18
CA PHE A 469 -24.26 11.00 19.64
C PHE A 469 -25.03 9.84 19.00
N ASP A 470 -26.29 10.04 18.59
CA ASP A 470 -27.11 9.03 17.91
C ASP A 470 -26.50 8.59 16.57
N LYS A 471 -25.67 9.46 15.97
CA LYS A 471 -24.95 9.19 14.72
C LYS A 471 -23.67 8.39 14.92
N LEU A 472 -23.24 8.20 16.17
CA LEU A 472 -22.03 7.49 16.53
C LEU A 472 -22.35 6.13 17.15
N GLU A 473 -21.45 5.17 17.00
CA GLU A 473 -21.57 3.85 17.63
C GLU A 473 -20.21 3.23 17.92
N ILE A 474 -20.18 2.29 18.87
CA ILE A 474 -19.01 1.48 19.13
C ILE A 474 -19.16 0.18 18.35
N ARG A 475 -18.17 -0.10 17.50
CA ARG A 475 -18.11 -1.34 16.69
C ARG A 475 -17.14 -2.38 17.22
N SER A 476 -16.52 -2.14 18.38
CA SER A 476 -15.66 -3.12 19.05
C SER A 476 -16.47 -4.04 19.96
N SER A 477 -16.05 -5.29 20.10
CA SER A 477 -16.62 -6.22 21.08
C SER A 477 -16.54 -5.65 22.51
N GLN A 478 -17.51 -6.00 23.37
CA GLN A 478 -17.49 -5.59 24.78
C GLN A 478 -16.25 -6.08 25.53
N THR A 479 -15.72 -7.25 25.15
CA THR A 479 -14.47 -7.79 25.67
C THR A 479 -13.51 -8.00 24.50
N VAL A 480 -12.32 -7.40 24.58
CA VAL A 480 -11.29 -7.44 23.54
C VAL A 480 -10.00 -7.98 24.13
N LEU A 481 -9.44 -9.03 23.54
CA LEU A 481 -8.09 -9.47 23.83
C LEU A 481 -7.10 -8.48 23.22
N LEU A 482 -6.34 -7.78 24.06
CA LEU A 482 -5.38 -6.77 23.63
C LEU A 482 -3.98 -7.35 23.46
N ASP A 483 -3.53 -8.21 24.37
CA ASP A 483 -2.18 -8.77 24.31
C ASP A 483 -2.16 -10.19 24.84
N LYS A 484 -1.71 -11.13 24.00
CA LYS A 484 -1.63 -12.55 24.34
C LYS A 484 -0.49 -12.85 25.30
N GLN A 485 0.63 -12.15 25.19
CA GLN A 485 1.84 -12.47 25.97
C GLN A 485 1.68 -12.13 27.45
N VAL A 486 0.98 -11.03 27.74
CA VAL A 486 0.71 -10.58 29.12
C VAL A 486 -0.74 -10.83 29.55
N ASN A 487 -1.50 -11.60 28.75
CA ASN A 487 -2.92 -11.88 28.97
C ASN A 487 -3.78 -10.62 29.25
N LYS A 488 -3.50 -9.52 28.53
CA LYS A 488 -4.23 -8.26 28.70
C LYS A 488 -5.57 -8.34 27.97
N VAL A 489 -6.64 -8.25 28.74
CA VAL A 489 -8.01 -8.18 28.24
C VAL A 489 -8.60 -6.82 28.60
N PHE A 490 -9.25 -6.18 27.63
CA PHE A 490 -10.04 -4.97 27.84
C PHE A 490 -11.52 -5.33 27.92
N LYS A 491 -12.18 -4.84 28.95
CA LYS A 491 -13.64 -4.86 29.09
C LYS A 491 -14.12 -3.43 28.97
N PHE A 492 -14.97 -3.16 27.98
CA PHE A 492 -15.43 -1.82 27.69
C PHE A 492 -16.21 -1.24 28.89
N ASN A 493 -15.78 -0.08 29.37
CA ASN A 493 -16.46 0.71 30.38
C ASN A 493 -16.59 2.15 29.85
N PRO A 494 -17.81 2.69 29.66
CA PRO A 494 -18.00 4.06 29.20
C PRO A 494 -17.32 5.14 30.06
N HIS A 495 -17.18 4.88 31.37
CA HIS A 495 -16.53 5.81 32.30
C HIS A 495 -14.99 5.69 32.30
N SER A 496 -14.46 4.61 31.72
CA SER A 496 -13.02 4.36 31.60
C SER A 496 -12.72 3.70 30.24
N PRO A 497 -12.83 4.47 29.14
CA PRO A 497 -12.72 3.92 27.78
C PRO A 497 -11.29 3.57 27.37
N LEU A 498 -10.30 3.96 28.16
CA LEU A 498 -8.87 3.74 27.89
C LEU A 498 -8.36 2.53 28.66
N ALA A 499 -7.42 1.81 28.06
CA ALA A 499 -6.60 0.81 28.73
C ALA A 499 -5.13 1.05 28.46
N SER A 500 -4.30 0.92 29.48
CA SER A 500 -2.84 0.91 29.35
C SER A 500 -2.24 -0.36 29.93
N TRP A 501 -1.09 -0.76 29.40
CA TRP A 501 -0.27 -1.85 29.92
C TRP A 501 1.16 -1.74 29.39
N MET A 502 2.06 -2.54 29.96
CA MET A 502 3.44 -2.67 29.51
C MET A 502 3.69 -4.06 28.94
N ARG A 503 4.56 -4.14 27.93
CA ARG A 503 5.15 -5.38 27.41
C ARG A 503 6.64 -5.15 27.18
N GLY A 504 7.46 -5.71 28.07
CA GLY A 504 8.89 -5.36 28.11
C GLY A 504 9.08 -3.89 28.47
N ASP A 505 9.82 -3.16 27.65
CA ASP A 505 10.09 -1.73 27.78
C ASP A 505 9.14 -0.83 26.96
N LEU A 506 8.10 -1.43 26.36
CA LEU A 506 7.07 -0.73 25.59
C LEU A 506 5.81 -0.49 26.43
N VAL A 507 5.29 0.73 26.35
CA VAL A 507 4.00 1.13 26.91
C VAL A 507 2.97 1.14 25.79
N PHE A 508 1.87 0.43 25.99
CA PHE A 508 0.73 0.42 25.08
C PHE A 508 -0.46 1.11 25.71
N ILE A 509 -1.20 1.85 24.90
CA ILE A 509 -2.46 2.49 25.25
C ILE A 509 -3.48 2.17 24.16
N TYR A 510 -4.67 1.77 24.56
CA TYR A 510 -5.77 1.37 23.69
C TYR A 510 -7.02 2.20 23.99
N THR A 511 -7.77 2.56 22.96
CA THR A 511 -9.13 3.12 23.07
C THR A 511 -10.01 2.61 21.93
N PRO A 512 -11.28 2.27 22.17
CA PRO A 512 -12.24 2.12 21.08
C PRO A 512 -12.53 3.47 20.42
N VAL A 513 -13.04 3.42 19.19
CA VAL A 513 -13.47 4.60 18.43
C VAL A 513 -15.00 4.64 18.40
N PHE A 514 -15.55 5.84 18.56
CA PHE A 514 -16.95 6.12 18.24
C PHE A 514 -17.08 6.30 16.73
N VAL A 515 -17.46 5.25 16.03
CA VAL A 515 -17.54 5.21 14.57
C VAL A 515 -18.79 5.94 14.11
N CYS A 516 -18.66 6.74 13.05
CA CYS A 516 -19.82 7.34 12.40
C CYS A 516 -20.65 6.26 11.70
N LYS A 517 -21.95 6.16 12.03
CA LYS A 517 -22.88 5.21 11.40
C LYS A 517 -22.99 5.42 9.89
N PHE A 518 -23.07 6.69 9.49
CA PHE A 518 -23.26 7.13 8.10
C PHE A 518 -22.24 8.22 7.76
N PRO A 519 -21.01 7.85 7.37
CA PRO A 519 -19.95 8.82 7.09
C PRO A 519 -20.32 9.71 5.91
N GLN A 520 -20.14 11.02 6.08
CA GLN A 520 -20.29 12.03 5.03
C GLN A 520 -18.95 12.40 4.40
N HIS A 521 -17.86 12.29 5.18
CA HIS A 521 -16.51 12.55 4.72
C HIS A 521 -15.57 11.46 5.24
N THR A 522 -14.75 10.88 4.36
CA THR A 522 -13.78 9.84 4.75
C THR A 522 -12.33 10.21 4.41
N VAL A 523 -12.14 11.18 3.53
CA VAL A 523 -10.82 11.64 3.09
C VAL A 523 -10.17 12.53 4.16
N GLY A 524 -8.89 12.31 4.41
CA GLY A 524 -8.09 13.12 5.35
C GLY A 524 -8.46 12.97 6.83
N VAL A 525 -9.33 12.02 7.17
CA VAL A 525 -9.69 11.71 8.57
C VAL A 525 -8.46 11.20 9.32
N ASP A 526 -7.69 10.30 8.71
CA ASP A 526 -6.46 9.73 9.26
C ASP A 526 -5.42 10.83 9.58
N ASP A 527 -5.24 11.78 8.66
CA ASP A 527 -4.32 12.91 8.83
C ASP A 527 -4.74 13.82 9.97
N ALA A 528 -6.05 14.09 10.08
CA ALA A 528 -6.59 14.92 11.15
C ALA A 528 -6.50 14.22 12.52
N ILE A 529 -6.71 12.90 12.56
CA ILE A 529 -6.49 12.04 13.73
C ILE A 529 -5.03 12.11 14.17
N ALA A 530 -4.10 11.90 13.23
CA ALA A 530 -2.67 11.90 13.49
C ALA A 530 -2.19 13.27 14.01
N ALA A 531 -2.59 14.36 13.34
CA ALA A 531 -2.24 15.72 13.73
C ALA A 531 -2.77 16.05 15.13
N SER A 532 -4.03 15.73 15.41
CA SER A 532 -4.62 15.99 16.73
C SER A 532 -3.91 15.20 17.81
N ALA A 533 -3.73 13.89 17.63
CA ALA A 533 -3.05 13.07 18.63
C ALA A 533 -1.61 13.51 18.88
N LEU A 534 -0.91 13.99 17.84
CA LEU A 534 0.45 14.51 17.95
C LEU A 534 0.50 15.81 18.75
N LEU A 535 -0.38 16.78 18.47
CA LEU A 535 -0.40 18.09 19.15
C LEU A 535 -0.87 18.00 20.61
N TYR A 536 -1.64 16.97 20.97
CA TYR A 536 -1.96 16.68 22.37
C TYR A 536 -0.87 15.86 23.09
N SER A 537 0.05 15.23 22.35
CA SER A 537 1.20 14.54 22.95
C SER A 537 2.29 15.54 23.32
N GLN A 538 3.11 15.20 24.31
CA GLN A 538 4.26 16.01 24.68
C GLN A 538 5.55 15.22 24.45
N PHE A 539 6.57 15.89 23.90
CA PHE A 539 7.89 15.32 23.67
C PHE A 539 8.92 16.06 24.53
N PHE A 540 9.69 15.30 25.30
CA PHE A 540 10.75 15.80 26.16
C PHE A 540 12.00 14.96 25.94
N LYS A 541 13.05 15.56 25.37
CA LYS A 541 14.35 14.91 25.26
C LYS A 541 15.33 15.64 26.17
N LEU A 542 15.67 15.01 27.29
CA LEU A 542 16.67 15.55 28.21
C LEU A 542 18.03 15.59 27.50
N GLU A 543 18.71 16.74 27.54
CA GLU A 543 20.10 16.83 27.10
C GLU A 543 20.92 15.80 27.87
N ARG A 544 21.62 14.91 27.15
CA ARG A 544 22.70 14.13 27.75
C ARG A 544 23.82 15.10 28.10
N LYS A 545 23.76 15.74 29.26
CA LYS A 545 24.99 16.22 29.90
C LYS A 545 25.82 14.97 30.17
N ASN A 546 26.98 14.87 29.52
CA ASN A 546 27.97 13.86 29.87
C ASN A 546 28.31 14.10 31.34
N TRP A 547 27.83 13.21 32.21
CA TRP A 547 28.22 13.13 33.61
C TRP A 547 29.40 12.19 33.74
#